data_AF-I3I5A9-F1
#
_entry.id   AF-I3I5A9-F1
#
_cell.length_a   1.000
_cell.length_b   1.000
_cell.length_c   1.000
_cell.angle_alpha   90.00
_cell.angle_beta   90.00
_cell.angle_gamma   90.00
#
_symmetry.space_group_name_H-M   'P 1'
#
loop_
_entity.id
_entity.type
_entity.pdbx_description
1 polymer ?
#
loop_
_entity_poly.entity_id
_entity_poly.type
_entity_poly.pdbx_seq_one_letter_code
_entity_poly.pdbx_strand_id
1 'polypeptide(L)'
;MKFMRFVNEQVVWQEVPGETSLAYTITGCPLRCKGCHSSEYRNPKVGEPLYGDYFQSRLDAYRGLISCVVFFGGEWLPGLLQPLLEQARRANLNTCLYSGFDLIPDCLLPHLTYVKTGAWVAARGGLDNPNTNQRFIDLRTNELLNYKFHTSANC
;
A
#
# COMPACT_ATOMS: atom_id res chain seq x y z
N MET A 1 4.99 -8.21 22.20
CA MET A 1 5.22 -7.41 20.98
C MET A 1 3.89 -7.07 20.32
N LYS A 2 3.73 -5.87 19.74
CA LYS A 2 2.54 -5.51 18.95
C LYS A 2 2.81 -5.77 17.47
N PHE A 3 1.79 -6.16 16.72
CA PHE A 3 1.90 -6.53 15.30
C PHE A 3 0.58 -6.24 14.57
N MET A 4 0.67 -6.00 13.26
CA MET A 4 -0.48 -6.11 12.35
C MET A 4 -0.54 -7.51 11.77
N ARG A 5 -1.64 -7.89 11.12
CA ARG A 5 -1.72 -9.16 10.40
C ARG A 5 -1.76 -8.93 8.89
N PHE A 6 -1.11 -9.81 8.14
CA PHE A 6 -1.08 -9.80 6.69
C PHE A 6 -1.44 -11.17 6.12
N VAL A 7 -2.02 -11.21 4.93
CA VAL A 7 -2.41 -12.47 4.25
C VAL A 7 -1.60 -12.77 3.01
N ASN A 8 -0.92 -11.76 2.47
CA ASN A 8 -0.09 -11.90 1.29
C ASN A 8 1.15 -11.02 1.43
N GLU A 9 2.31 -11.64 1.20
CA GLU A 9 3.59 -10.99 0.95
C GLU A 9 4.06 -11.43 -0.44
N GLN A 10 4.32 -10.47 -1.33
CA GLN A 10 4.79 -10.75 -2.69
C GLN A 10 5.59 -9.60 -3.26
N VAL A 11 6.52 -9.89 -4.17
CA VAL A 11 7.19 -8.86 -4.98
C VAL A 11 6.32 -8.56 -6.20
N VAL A 12 6.07 -7.28 -6.45
CA VAL A 12 5.15 -6.79 -7.49
C VAL A 12 5.75 -5.59 -8.24
N TRP A 13 5.16 -5.25 -9.41
CA TRP A 13 5.70 -4.23 -10.32
C TRP A 13 4.67 -3.22 -10.84
N GLN A 14 3.37 -3.55 -10.82
CA GLN A 14 2.33 -2.72 -11.45
C GLN A 14 1.72 -1.71 -10.46
N GLU A 15 1.83 -2.01 -9.18
CA GLU A 15 1.22 -1.32 -8.05
C GLU A 15 1.89 0.01 -7.78
N VAL A 16 3.20 0.11 -8.00
CA VAL A 16 3.94 1.36 -7.89
C VAL A 16 4.75 1.51 -9.18
N PRO A 17 4.21 2.18 -10.21
CA PRO A 17 4.84 2.22 -11.53
C PRO A 17 6.28 2.75 -11.48
N GLY A 18 7.21 1.95 -11.98
CA GLY A 18 8.65 2.25 -11.98
C GLY A 18 9.41 1.69 -10.76
N GLU A 19 8.74 1.01 -9.83
CA GLU A 19 9.35 0.42 -8.64
C GLU A 19 9.20 -1.11 -8.64
N THR A 20 10.22 -1.82 -8.15
CA THR A 20 10.06 -3.22 -7.74
C THR A 20 9.68 -3.23 -6.27
N SER A 21 8.44 -3.60 -5.96
CA SER A 21 7.83 -3.37 -4.66
C SER A 21 7.63 -4.65 -3.87
N LEU A 22 8.05 -4.68 -2.61
CA LEU A 22 7.61 -5.71 -1.66
C LEU A 22 6.24 -5.30 -1.10
N ALA A 23 5.21 -6.09 -1.41
CA ALA A 23 3.83 -5.77 -1.10
C ALA A 23 3.28 -6.59 0.07
N TYR A 24 2.57 -5.92 0.98
CA TYR A 24 1.87 -6.55 2.10
C TYR A 24 0.37 -6.24 2.05
N THR A 25 -0.47 -7.28 2.06
CA THR A 25 -1.93 -7.11 2.20
C THR A 25 -2.35 -7.20 3.65
N ILE A 26 -2.70 -6.07 4.26
CA ILE A 26 -3.03 -5.97 5.69
C ILE A 26 -4.50 -6.27 5.94
N THR A 27 -4.80 -7.08 6.96
CA THR A 27 -6.17 -7.48 7.30
C THR A 27 -6.85 -6.51 8.26
N GLY A 28 -8.18 -6.59 8.34
CA GLY A 28 -8.98 -5.80 9.29
C GLY A 28 -9.55 -4.50 8.74
N CYS A 29 -9.65 -4.36 7.41
CA CYS A 29 -10.18 -3.14 6.79
C CYS A 29 -11.62 -2.82 7.28
N PRO A 30 -11.87 -1.61 7.82
CA PRO A 30 -13.17 -1.24 8.39
C PRO A 30 -14.18 -0.73 7.35
N LEU A 31 -13.75 -0.34 6.14
CA LEU A 31 -14.58 0.36 5.15
C LEU A 31 -15.72 -0.48 4.56
N ARG A 32 -15.56 -1.81 4.55
CA ARG A 32 -16.57 -2.77 4.10
C ARG A 32 -17.17 -2.50 2.71
N CYS A 33 -16.44 -1.87 1.79
CA CYS A 33 -16.90 -1.52 0.43
C CYS A 33 -17.59 -2.69 -0.29
N LYS A 34 -18.74 -2.44 -0.93
CA LYS A 34 -19.48 -3.45 -1.70
C LYS A 34 -18.67 -3.89 -2.93
N GLY A 35 -18.57 -5.19 -3.16
CA GLY A 35 -17.82 -5.76 -4.30
C GLY A 35 -16.31 -5.60 -4.24
N CYS A 36 -15.74 -5.39 -3.04
CA CYS A 36 -14.30 -5.28 -2.85
C CYS A 36 -13.60 -6.63 -3.02
N HIS A 37 -12.52 -6.66 -3.81
CA HIS A 37 -11.70 -7.85 -4.05
C HIS A 37 -11.10 -8.47 -2.77
N SER A 38 -10.90 -7.67 -1.72
CA SER A 38 -10.28 -8.09 -0.46
C SER A 38 -11.31 -8.32 0.66
N SER A 39 -12.59 -8.53 0.34
CA SER A 39 -13.64 -8.67 1.36
C SER A 39 -13.43 -9.84 2.32
N GLU A 40 -12.72 -10.87 1.88
CA GLU A 40 -12.39 -12.06 2.69
C GLU A 40 -11.43 -11.74 3.84
N TYR A 41 -10.66 -10.64 3.74
CA TYR A 41 -9.61 -10.25 4.69
C TYR A 41 -10.05 -9.17 5.69
N ARG A 42 -11.36 -8.95 5.82
CA ARG A 42 -11.95 -8.00 6.78
C ARG A 42 -11.81 -8.43 8.23
N ASN A 43 -11.66 -9.72 8.50
CA ASN A 43 -11.47 -10.21 9.85
C ASN A 43 -10.04 -9.87 10.33
N PRO A 44 -9.86 -9.01 11.34
CA PRO A 44 -8.53 -8.60 11.81
C PRO A 44 -7.76 -9.74 12.50
N LYS A 45 -8.38 -10.91 12.68
CA LYS A 45 -7.74 -12.11 13.23
C LYS A 45 -7.18 -13.05 12.16
N VAL A 46 -7.44 -12.80 10.88
CA VAL A 46 -6.95 -13.61 9.74
C VAL A 46 -5.56 -13.14 9.31
N GLY A 47 -4.76 -14.07 8.80
CA GLY A 47 -3.40 -13.84 8.30
C GLY A 47 -2.32 -14.07 9.35
N GLU A 48 -1.08 -13.91 8.95
CA GLU A 48 0.11 -14.06 9.80
C GLU A 48 0.48 -12.75 10.48
N PRO A 49 1.08 -12.79 11.69
CA PRO A 49 1.56 -11.58 12.35
C PRO A 49 2.77 -10.98 11.61
N LEU A 50 2.68 -9.71 11.23
CA LEU A 50 3.78 -8.91 10.70
C LEU A 50 4.53 -8.27 11.88
N TYR A 51 5.53 -9.00 12.40
CA TYR A 51 6.45 -8.46 13.39
C TYR A 51 7.55 -7.63 12.72
N GLY A 52 8.08 -6.64 13.43
CA GLY A 52 9.12 -5.74 12.91
C GLY A 52 10.47 -6.44 12.63
N ASP A 53 10.80 -7.50 13.35
CA ASP A 53 11.99 -8.34 13.14
C ASP A 53 11.86 -9.23 11.90
N TYR A 54 10.69 -9.87 11.73
CA TYR A 54 10.35 -10.58 10.49
C TYR A 54 10.43 -9.62 9.32
N PHE A 55 9.76 -8.46 9.39
CA PHE A 55 9.79 -7.45 8.34
C PHE A 55 11.22 -7.02 8.00
N GLN A 56 12.06 -6.74 9.01
CA GLN A 56 13.47 -6.41 8.80
C GLN A 56 14.21 -7.53 8.05
N SER A 57 13.99 -8.78 8.42
CA SER A 57 14.62 -9.92 7.73
C SER A 57 14.25 -10.00 6.25
N ARG A 58 13.03 -9.58 5.88
CA ARG A 58 12.58 -9.50 4.48
C ARG A 58 13.26 -8.36 3.74
N LEU A 59 13.38 -7.19 4.36
CA LEU A 59 14.13 -6.07 3.77
C LEU A 59 15.59 -6.44 3.52
N ASP A 60 16.20 -7.20 4.43
CA ASP A 60 17.58 -7.67 4.28
C ASP A 60 17.71 -8.73 3.18
N ALA A 61 16.76 -9.67 3.11
CA ALA A 61 16.75 -10.71 2.08
C ALA A 61 16.56 -10.15 0.65
N TYR A 62 15.81 -9.06 0.50
CA TYR A 62 15.58 -8.40 -0.79
C TYR A 62 16.46 -7.17 -1.02
N ARG A 63 17.49 -6.95 -0.20
CA ARG A 63 18.37 -5.78 -0.31
C ARG A 63 18.99 -5.70 -1.71
N GLY A 64 18.79 -4.57 -2.38
CA GLY A 64 19.26 -4.32 -3.75
C GLY A 64 18.39 -4.94 -4.85
N LEU A 65 17.34 -5.70 -4.50
CA LEU A 65 16.38 -6.28 -5.45
C LEU A 65 15.06 -5.51 -5.50
N ILE A 66 14.66 -4.91 -4.37
CA ILE A 66 13.47 -4.06 -4.26
C ILE A 66 13.88 -2.59 -4.10
N SER A 67 13.02 -1.71 -4.57
CA SER A 67 13.16 -0.26 -4.44
C SER A 67 12.03 0.38 -3.63
N CYS A 68 10.94 -0.36 -3.39
CA CYS A 68 9.77 0.14 -2.67
C CYS A 68 9.15 -0.93 -1.76
N VAL A 69 8.44 -0.49 -0.73
CA VAL A 69 7.50 -1.31 0.04
C VAL A 69 6.10 -0.72 -0.10
N VAL A 70 5.11 -1.54 -0.41
CA VAL A 70 3.69 -1.11 -0.48
C VAL A 70 2.84 -1.86 0.54
N PHE A 71 2.06 -1.10 1.31
CA PHE A 71 1.05 -1.64 2.20
C PHE A 71 -0.33 -1.43 1.60
N PHE A 72 -1.07 -2.51 1.37
CA PHE A 72 -2.50 -2.45 1.09
C PHE A 72 -3.27 -2.44 2.40
N GLY A 73 -3.65 -1.24 2.83
CA GLY A 73 -4.31 -1.00 4.09
C GLY A 73 -3.38 -0.89 5.30
N GLY A 74 -3.95 -1.07 6.49
CA GLY A 74 -3.24 -1.01 7.77
C GLY A 74 -3.22 0.38 8.43
N GLU A 75 -3.67 1.41 7.72
CA GLU A 75 -3.78 2.79 8.18
C GLU A 75 -4.78 2.97 9.33
N TRP A 76 -5.70 2.02 9.54
CA TRP A 76 -6.57 1.96 10.73
C TRP A 76 -5.80 1.57 12.00
N LEU A 77 -4.52 1.19 11.90
CA LEU A 77 -3.61 0.90 13.01
C LEU A 77 -2.33 1.74 12.86
N PRO A 78 -2.42 3.09 12.86
CA PRO A 78 -1.29 3.96 12.50
C PRO A 78 -0.08 3.76 13.40
N GLY A 79 -0.28 3.51 14.69
CA GLY A 79 0.79 3.23 15.65
C GLY A 79 1.54 1.91 15.43
N LEU A 80 1.03 1.02 14.57
CA LEU A 80 1.69 -0.22 14.17
C LEU A 80 2.27 -0.14 12.76
N LEU A 81 1.64 0.63 11.87
CA LEU A 81 2.14 0.85 10.51
C LEU A 81 3.33 1.82 10.49
N GLN A 82 3.28 2.90 11.28
CA GLN A 82 4.34 3.91 11.29
C GLN A 82 5.75 3.34 11.51
N PRO A 83 6.00 2.47 12.51
CA PRO A 83 7.33 1.88 12.71
C PRO A 83 7.83 1.07 11.51
N LEU A 84 6.93 0.38 10.79
CA LEU A 84 7.29 -0.40 9.60
C LEU A 84 7.67 0.53 8.43
N LEU A 85 6.94 1.63 8.24
CA LEU A 85 7.30 2.66 7.25
C LEU A 85 8.68 3.27 7.56
N GLU A 86 8.94 3.58 8.83
CA GLU A 86 10.25 4.07 9.27
C GLU A 86 11.37 3.06 9.00
N GLN A 87 11.13 1.76 9.26
CA GLN A 87 12.10 0.69 8.95
C GLN A 87 12.40 0.60 7.45
N ALA A 88 11.38 0.63 6.60
CA ALA A 88 11.56 0.63 5.14
C ALA A 88 12.38 1.84 4.66
N ARG A 89 12.10 3.03 5.21
CA ARG A 89 12.86 4.24 4.88
C ARG A 89 14.32 4.17 5.35
N ARG A 90 14.59 3.61 6.54
CA ARG A 90 15.98 3.39 7.02
C ARG A 90 16.74 2.41 6.12
N ALA A 91 16.04 1.51 5.43
CA ALA A 91 16.61 0.64 4.40
C ALA A 91 16.78 1.33 3.03
N ASN A 92 16.56 2.65 2.94
CA ASN A 92 16.60 3.45 1.71
C ASN A 92 15.58 3.02 0.64
N LEU A 93 14.43 2.50 1.07
CA LEU A 93 13.33 2.14 0.17
C LEU A 93 12.28 3.25 0.12
N ASN A 94 11.65 3.40 -1.05
CA ASN A 94 10.40 4.15 -1.16
C ASN A 94 9.29 3.42 -0.40
N THR A 95 8.29 4.17 0.03
CA THR A 95 7.15 3.63 0.78
C THR A 95 5.84 4.07 0.14
N CYS A 96 4.91 3.13 0.02
CA CYS A 96 3.60 3.36 -0.57
C CYS A 96 2.49 2.83 0.35
N LEU A 97 1.39 3.58 0.44
CA LEU A 97 0.18 3.15 1.13
C LEU A 97 -1.01 3.17 0.19
N TYR A 98 -1.70 2.04 0.09
CA TYR A 98 -2.99 1.90 -0.57
C TYR A 98 -4.11 1.94 0.46
N SER A 99 -4.82 3.07 0.50
CA SER A 99 -5.96 3.31 1.37
C SER A 99 -7.27 3.39 0.58
N GLY A 100 -8.34 2.93 1.23
CA GLY A 100 -9.70 3.19 0.78
C GLY A 100 -10.29 4.47 1.34
N PHE A 101 -9.62 5.13 2.29
CA PHE A 101 -10.00 6.44 2.80
C PHE A 101 -9.50 7.54 1.87
N ASP A 102 -10.13 8.71 1.94
CA ASP A 102 -9.68 9.90 1.21
C ASP A 102 -8.57 10.64 1.95
N LEU A 103 -8.52 10.50 3.28
CA LEU A 103 -7.52 11.12 4.16
C LEU A 103 -6.65 10.06 4.83
N ILE A 104 -5.36 10.32 4.87
CA ILE A 104 -4.36 9.50 5.57
C ILE A 104 -4.04 10.17 6.92
N PRO A 105 -3.89 9.39 8.01
CA PRO A 105 -3.43 9.96 9.29
C PRO A 105 -2.14 10.76 9.15
N ASP A 106 -2.12 11.97 9.70
CA ASP A 106 -0.99 12.91 9.55
C ASP A 106 0.35 12.34 10.02
N CYS A 107 0.35 11.46 11.02
CA CYS A 107 1.56 10.82 11.51
C CYS A 107 2.22 9.87 10.50
N LEU A 108 1.50 9.40 9.48
CA LEU A 108 2.03 8.52 8.45
C LEU A 108 2.61 9.29 7.26
N LEU A 109 2.09 10.49 6.96
CA LEU A 109 2.47 11.27 5.79
C LEU A 109 3.99 11.52 5.65
N PRO A 110 4.74 11.87 6.72
CA PRO A 110 6.19 12.07 6.61
C PRO A 110 6.99 10.82 6.23
N HIS A 111 6.36 9.64 6.30
CA HIS A 111 7.00 8.35 6.04
C HIS A 111 6.52 7.70 4.75
N LEU A 112 5.78 8.42 3.90
CA LEU A 112 5.22 7.92 2.65
C LEU A 112 5.82 8.67 1.46
N THR A 113 6.30 7.92 0.47
CA THR A 113 6.66 8.46 -0.86
C THR A 113 5.41 8.60 -1.72
N TYR A 114 4.57 7.56 -1.75
CA TYR A 114 3.39 7.48 -2.59
C TYR A 114 2.14 7.15 -1.77
N VAL A 115 0.99 7.66 -2.18
CA VAL A 115 -0.31 7.26 -1.62
C VAL A 115 -1.32 6.97 -2.72
N LYS A 116 -2.07 5.90 -2.53
CA LYS A 116 -3.30 5.62 -3.26
C LYS A 116 -4.48 5.84 -2.33
N THR A 117 -5.38 6.75 -2.64
CA THR A 117 -6.58 7.04 -1.82
C THR A 117 -7.88 6.77 -2.59
N GLY A 118 -8.99 6.74 -1.85
CA GLY A 118 -10.34 6.60 -2.40
C GLY A 118 -10.90 5.17 -2.35
N ALA A 119 -12.13 5.04 -1.89
CA ALA A 119 -12.81 3.76 -1.72
C ALA A 119 -12.96 3.00 -3.05
N TRP A 120 -13.08 1.67 -2.98
CA TRP A 120 -13.49 0.88 -4.14
C TRP A 120 -14.95 1.17 -4.50
N VAL A 121 -15.19 1.55 -5.75
CA VAL A 121 -16.52 1.74 -6.33
C VAL A 121 -16.59 0.97 -7.64
N ALA A 122 -17.33 -0.14 -7.67
CA ALA A 122 -17.36 -1.05 -8.81
C ALA A 122 -17.69 -0.37 -10.15
N ALA A 123 -18.60 0.62 -10.15
CA ALA A 123 -18.98 1.38 -11.34
C ALA A 123 -17.87 2.31 -11.88
N ARG A 124 -16.82 2.59 -11.08
CA ARG A 124 -15.72 3.50 -11.44
C ARG A 124 -14.39 2.77 -11.67
N GLY A 125 -14.29 1.49 -11.35
CA GLY A 125 -13.09 0.68 -11.58
C GLY A 125 -11.86 1.10 -10.77
N GLY A 126 -10.70 0.54 -11.15
CA GLY A 126 -9.39 0.80 -10.53
C GLY A 126 -8.64 1.97 -11.16
N LEU A 127 -7.35 2.09 -10.85
CA LEU A 127 -6.48 3.16 -11.36
C LEU A 127 -6.25 3.10 -12.87
N ASP A 128 -6.49 1.96 -13.50
CA ASP A 128 -6.47 1.75 -14.94
C ASP A 128 -7.66 2.42 -15.65
N ASN A 129 -8.72 2.74 -14.92
CA ASN A 129 -9.88 3.44 -15.46
C ASN A 129 -9.72 4.96 -15.30
N PRO A 130 -9.73 5.77 -16.39
CA PRO A 130 -9.57 7.22 -16.30
C PRO A 130 -10.69 7.93 -15.52
N ASN A 131 -11.85 7.29 -15.36
CA ASN A 131 -12.99 7.81 -14.62
C ASN A 131 -13.03 7.37 -13.14
N THR A 132 -11.96 6.74 -12.64
CA THR A 132 -11.90 6.28 -11.26
C THR A 132 -11.99 7.42 -10.25
N ASN A 133 -12.57 7.14 -9.09
CA ASN A 133 -12.50 8.03 -7.92
C ASN A 133 -11.18 7.91 -7.16
N GLN A 134 -10.35 6.93 -7.49
CA GLN A 134 -9.09 6.68 -6.81
C GLN A 134 -8.01 7.65 -7.29
N ARG A 135 -7.07 7.98 -6.40
CA ARG A 135 -5.98 8.93 -6.69
C ARG A 135 -4.67 8.29 -6.26
N PHE A 136 -3.73 8.15 -7.19
CA PHE A 136 -2.35 7.76 -6.91
C PHE A 136 -1.47 9.00 -6.97
N ILE A 137 -0.86 9.39 -5.85
CA ILE A 137 -0.15 10.67 -5.68
C ILE A 137 1.27 10.41 -5.22
N ASP A 138 2.24 11.09 -5.82
CA ASP A 138 3.60 11.22 -5.26
C ASP A 138 3.61 12.38 -4.27
N LEU A 139 3.83 12.10 -2.99
CA LEU A 139 3.77 13.10 -1.93
C LEU A 139 4.96 14.07 -1.94
N ARG A 140 6.04 13.76 -2.66
CA ARG A 140 7.21 14.66 -2.76
C ARG A 140 6.92 15.84 -3.68
N THR A 141 6.16 15.59 -4.74
CA THR A 141 5.80 16.58 -5.77
C THR A 141 4.34 17.01 -5.71
N ASN A 142 3.52 16.28 -4.95
CA ASN A 142 2.07 16.37 -4.92
C ASN A 142 1.42 16.15 -6.30
N GLU A 143 2.08 15.37 -7.16
CA GLU A 143 1.62 15.08 -8.52
C GLU A 143 0.63 13.92 -8.54
N LEU A 144 -0.47 14.07 -9.28
CA LEU A 144 -1.42 12.99 -9.56
C LEU A 144 -0.90 12.10 -10.69
N LEU A 145 -0.55 10.86 -10.35
CA LEU A 145 0.13 9.91 -11.20
C LEU A 145 -0.77 8.82 -11.80
N ASN A 146 -2.11 8.95 -11.74
CA ASN A 146 -3.06 7.97 -12.29
C ASN A 146 -2.75 7.61 -13.76
N TYR A 147 -2.28 8.56 -14.56
CA TYR A 147 -1.97 8.33 -15.97
C TYR A 147 -0.92 7.23 -16.20
N LYS A 148 -0.09 6.91 -15.19
CA LYS A 148 0.91 5.82 -15.26
C LYS A 148 0.29 4.42 -15.23
N PHE A 149 -0.98 4.29 -14.84
CA PHE A 149 -1.71 3.01 -14.82
C PHE A 149 -2.52 2.79 -16.09
N HIS A 150 -2.68 3.81 -16.92
CA HIS A 150 -3.37 3.69 -18.18
C HIS A 150 -2.41 3.07 -19.19
N THR A 151 -2.82 2.01 -19.86
CA THR A 151 -2.06 1.51 -21.01
C THR A 151 -2.14 2.58 -22.10
N SER A 152 -1.00 3.13 -22.51
CA SER A 152 -0.93 3.84 -23.78
C SER A 152 -1.28 2.82 -24.86
N ALA A 153 -2.50 2.85 -25.37
CA ALA A 153 -2.84 2.20 -26.63
C ALA A 153 -2.08 2.94 -27.73
N ASN A 154 -0.80 2.56 -27.92
CA ASN A 154 0.01 2.98 -29.06
C ASN A 154 0.48 1.71 -29.78
N CYS A 155 -0.39 1.23 -30.67
CA CYS A 155 -0.12 0.90 -32.07
C CYS A 155 -1.44 0.55 -32.76
#